data_AF-A0A7S2NA97-F1
#
_entry.id   AF-A0A7S2NA97-F1
#
_cell.length_a   1.000
_cell.length_b   1.000
_cell.length_c   1.000
_cell.angle_alpha   90.00
_cell.angle_beta   90.00
_cell.angle_gamma   90.00
#
_symmetry.space_group_name_H-M   'P 1'
#
loop_
_entity.id
_entity.type
_entity.pdbx_description
1 polymer ?
#
loop_
_entity_poly.entity_id
_entity_poly.type
_entity_poly.pdbx_seq_one_letter_code
_entity_poly.pdbx_strand_id
1 'polypeptide(L)'
;DLLVAKKGGRTSVAPGKAQKLNVHMSKTGTVVVDNLTEEECASAEELSDLLERGNAQRTVAATAMNSESSRSHLLVVIQIVCVNRETGEQVRGKILMCDLAGSERLKKSEVTGDMQKEAIEINKSLTALGDVIECLTKGKGHVPYRNHTLTQVMQDALGGTSKTLMFLNCSPAGNNADETLMALKYATRAKKISNDTKKKSQI
;
A
#
# COMPACT_ATOMS: atom_id res chain seq x y z
N ASP A 1 1.64 -12.64 6.48
CA ASP A 1 2.08 -11.47 5.70
C ASP A 1 2.04 -11.87 4.23
N LEU A 2 1.21 -11.18 3.43
CA LEU A 2 1.03 -11.46 1.99
C LEU A 2 2.26 -11.07 1.17
N LEU A 3 3.21 -10.37 1.79
CA LEU A 3 4.43 -9.90 1.16
C LEU A 3 5.61 -10.87 1.34
N VAL A 4 5.40 -12.03 1.99
CA VAL A 4 6.45 -13.03 2.24
C VAL A 4 6.28 -14.22 1.31
N ALA A 5 7.33 -14.54 0.56
CA ALA A 5 7.38 -15.67 -0.35
C ALA A 5 7.04 -17.00 0.35
N LYS A 6 6.09 -17.77 -0.22
CA LYS A 6 6.06 -19.23 -0.03
C LYS A 6 6.96 -19.85 -1.09
N LYS A 7 8.07 -20.47 -0.68
CA LYS A 7 8.94 -21.23 -1.59
C LYS A 7 8.13 -22.33 -2.28
N GLY A 8 8.00 -22.24 -3.60
CA GLY A 8 7.45 -23.29 -4.44
C GLY A 8 8.42 -24.47 -4.55
N GLY A 9 8.02 -25.60 -3.99
CA GLY A 9 8.69 -26.89 -4.11
C GLY A 9 7.97 -27.89 -3.22
N ARG A 10 7.48 -29.00 -3.78
CA ARG A 10 6.85 -30.10 -3.03
C ARG A 10 7.84 -30.67 -2.01
N THR A 11 7.86 -30.13 -0.81
CA THR A 11 8.29 -30.75 0.44
C THR A 11 7.70 -29.92 1.58
N SER A 12 7.20 -30.60 2.61
CA SER A 12 6.62 -29.98 3.79
C SER A 12 7.65 -29.06 4.48
N VAL A 13 7.55 -27.75 4.26
CA VAL A 13 8.37 -26.77 5.00
C VAL A 13 7.50 -26.18 6.11
N ALA A 14 7.95 -26.36 7.35
CA ALA A 14 7.43 -25.69 8.54
C ALA A 14 7.28 -24.18 8.30
N PRO A 15 6.34 -23.48 8.98
CA PRO A 15 6.08 -22.06 8.73
C PRO A 15 7.35 -21.25 9.05
N GLY A 16 8.09 -20.86 8.01
CA GLY A 16 9.29 -20.05 8.12
C GLY A 16 8.95 -18.64 8.60
N LYS A 17 9.76 -18.10 9.50
CA LYS A 17 9.65 -16.72 10.00
C LYS A 17 9.48 -15.74 8.85
N ALA A 18 8.47 -14.87 8.93
CA ALA A 18 8.26 -13.77 8.01
C ALA A 18 9.56 -12.95 7.86
N GLN A 19 10.11 -12.89 6.64
CA GLN A 19 11.32 -12.14 6.36
C GLN A 19 10.97 -10.65 6.40
N LYS A 20 11.71 -9.87 7.20
CA LYS A 20 11.46 -8.43 7.34
C LYS A 20 11.73 -7.73 6.01
N LEU A 21 10.71 -7.08 5.46
CA LEU A 21 10.86 -6.25 4.26
C LEU A 21 11.65 -4.99 4.61
N ASN A 22 12.64 -4.67 3.78
CA ASN A 22 13.39 -3.42 3.89
C ASN A 22 12.90 -2.46 2.82
N VAL A 23 12.41 -1.29 3.24
CA VAL A 23 11.90 -0.25 2.34
C VAL A 23 12.94 0.86 2.24
N HIS A 24 13.34 1.22 1.03
CA HIS A 24 14.31 2.28 0.80
C HIS A 24 14.01 3.09 -0.47
N MET A 25 14.67 4.23 -0.61
CA MET A 25 14.53 5.11 -1.77
C MET A 25 15.64 4.85 -2.78
N SER A 26 15.27 4.64 -4.04
CA SER A 26 16.23 4.63 -5.15
C SER A 26 16.78 6.02 -5.45
N LYS A 27 17.87 6.10 -6.22
CA LYS A 27 18.48 7.37 -6.67
C LYS A 27 17.50 8.24 -7.48
N THR A 28 16.52 7.62 -8.13
CA THR A 28 15.48 8.31 -8.92
C THR A 28 14.33 8.85 -8.05
N GLY A 29 14.33 8.56 -6.74
CA GLY A 29 13.26 8.95 -5.82
C GLY A 29 12.03 8.04 -5.84
N THR A 30 12.17 6.82 -6.37
CA THR A 30 11.12 5.78 -6.39
C THR A 30 11.33 4.79 -5.26
N VAL A 31 10.26 4.39 -4.57
CA VAL A 31 10.35 3.46 -3.44
C VAL A 31 10.63 2.05 -3.95
N VAL A 32 11.60 1.39 -3.31
CA VAL A 32 12.01 0.00 -3.54
C VAL A 32 11.81 -0.77 -2.23
N VAL A 33 11.32 -2.00 -2.35
CA VAL A 33 11.08 -2.91 -1.23
C VAL A 33 11.86 -4.19 -1.49
N ASP A 34 12.85 -4.47 -0.64
CA ASP A 34 13.69 -5.65 -0.78
C ASP A 34 12.93 -6.92 -0.41
N ASN A 35 13.24 -8.00 -1.13
CA ASN A 35 12.67 -9.35 -0.94
C ASN A 35 11.18 -9.48 -1.26
N LEU A 36 10.62 -8.56 -2.07
CA LEU A 36 9.34 -8.82 -2.73
C LEU A 36 9.49 -9.93 -3.78
N THR A 37 8.44 -10.72 -3.94
CA THR A 37 8.35 -11.64 -5.08
C THR A 37 7.96 -10.82 -6.30
N GLU A 38 8.79 -10.87 -7.33
CA GLU A 38 8.54 -10.25 -8.63
C GLU A 38 8.32 -11.37 -9.66
N GLU A 39 7.23 -11.30 -10.41
CA GLU A 39 6.90 -12.23 -11.48
C GLU A 39 6.76 -11.43 -12.78
N GLU A 40 7.49 -11.85 -13.82
CA GLU A 40 7.32 -11.26 -15.16
C GLU A 40 6.01 -11.73 -15.79
N CYS A 41 5.35 -10.83 -16.51
CA CYS A 41 4.18 -11.15 -17.33
C CYS A 41 4.31 -10.50 -18.71
N ALA A 42 3.96 -11.24 -19.76
CA ALA A 42 4.08 -10.82 -21.15
C ALA A 42 2.74 -10.38 -21.77
N SER A 43 1.62 -10.57 -21.08
CA SER A 43 0.27 -10.30 -21.59
C SER A 43 -0.64 -9.70 -20.51
N ALA A 44 -1.76 -9.11 -20.96
CA ALA A 44 -2.77 -8.57 -20.05
C ALA A 44 -3.47 -9.69 -19.27
N GLU A 45 -3.63 -10.85 -19.91
CA GLU A 45 -4.19 -12.06 -19.33
C GLU A 45 -3.30 -12.59 -18.20
N GLU A 46 -1.99 -12.72 -18.43
CA GLU A 46 -1.04 -13.13 -17.37
C GLU A 46 -1.00 -12.15 -16.20
N LEU A 47 -1.09 -10.84 -16.48
CA LEU A 47 -1.20 -9.83 -15.44
C LEU A 47 -2.50 -9.98 -14.63
N SER A 48 -3.63 -10.25 -15.30
CA SER A 48 -4.91 -10.52 -14.64
C SER A 48 -4.81 -11.74 -13.74
N ASP A 49 -4.22 -12.83 -14.22
CA ASP A 49 -4.02 -14.06 -13.45
C ASP A 49 -3.14 -13.83 -12.21
N LEU A 50 -2.09 -13.02 -12.34
CA LEU A 50 -1.23 -12.60 -11.22
C LEU A 50 -2.02 -11.81 -10.16
N LEU A 51 -2.84 -10.87 -10.59
CA LEU A 51 -3.69 -10.06 -9.70
C LEU A 51 -4.72 -10.93 -8.97
N GLU A 52 -5.38 -11.84 -9.68
CA GLU A 52 -6.34 -12.78 -9.11
C GLU A 52 -5.70 -13.72 -8.10
N ARG A 53 -4.50 -14.25 -8.40
CA ARG A 53 -3.73 -15.07 -7.45
C ARG A 53 -3.38 -14.28 -6.19
N GLY A 54 -2.91 -13.04 -6.33
CA GLY A 54 -2.59 -12.16 -5.20
C GLY A 54 -3.82 -11.91 -4.32
N ASN A 55 -4.97 -11.64 -4.94
CA ASN A 55 -6.22 -11.45 -4.23
C ASN A 55 -6.74 -12.72 -3.55
N ALA A 56 -6.63 -13.88 -4.20
CA ALA A 56 -7.00 -15.17 -3.60
C ALA A 56 -6.13 -15.49 -2.38
N GLN A 57 -4.82 -15.19 -2.42
CA GLN A 57 -3.94 -15.35 -1.27
C GLN A 57 -4.36 -14.47 -0.09
N ARG A 58 -4.82 -13.24 -0.34
CA ARG A 58 -5.41 -12.36 0.69
C ARG A 58 -6.62 -13.02 1.36
N THR A 59 -7.54 -13.57 0.56
CA THR A 59 -8.75 -14.24 1.09
C THR A 59 -8.41 -15.48 1.91
N VAL A 60 -7.43 -16.28 1.49
CA VAL A 60 -6.97 -17.47 2.24
C VAL A 60 -6.29 -17.08 3.56
N ALA A 61 -5.49 -16.02 3.57
CA ALA A 61 -4.88 -15.51 4.79
C ALA A 61 -5.93 -14.98 5.78
N ALA A 62 -6.98 -14.31 5.29
CA ALA A 62 -8.10 -13.85 6.11
C ALA A 62 -8.89 -15.03 6.71
N THR A 63 -9.26 -16.04 5.92
CA THR A 63 -10.04 -17.19 6.41
C THR A 63 -9.29 -18.04 7.45
N ALA A 64 -7.96 -18.12 7.37
CA ALA A 64 -7.14 -18.83 8.37
C ALA A 64 -6.96 -18.05 9.69
N MET A 65 -7.25 -16.75 9.75
CA MET A 65 -6.98 -15.87 10.89
C MET A 65 -8.23 -15.09 11.40
N ASN A 66 -9.43 -15.49 10.97
CA ASN A 66 -10.72 -14.80 11.08
C ASN A 66 -11.05 -13.91 9.87
N SER A 67 -12.25 -14.10 9.34
CA SER A 67 -12.75 -13.44 8.15
C SER A 67 -12.87 -11.93 8.34
N GLU A 68 -11.89 -11.14 7.88
CA GLU A 68 -12.18 -9.74 7.53
C GLU A 68 -11.13 -9.14 6.59
N SER A 69 -11.50 -8.97 5.32
CA SER A 69 -10.73 -8.23 4.32
C SER A 69 -10.55 -6.74 4.68
N SER A 70 -11.35 -6.23 5.62
CA SER A 70 -11.26 -4.87 6.19
C SER A 70 -10.04 -4.67 7.08
N ARG A 71 -9.30 -5.74 7.44
CA ARG A 71 -8.23 -5.73 8.43
C ARG A 71 -6.82 -5.86 7.88
N SER A 72 -6.65 -5.78 6.57
CA SER A 72 -5.32 -5.83 5.94
C SER A 72 -5.26 -4.89 4.75
N HIS A 73 -4.12 -4.23 4.57
CA HIS A 73 -3.82 -3.49 3.34
C HIS A 73 -3.29 -4.45 2.27
N LEU A 74 -3.71 -4.26 1.02
CA LEU A 74 -3.16 -4.95 -0.13
C LEU A 74 -2.45 -3.92 -1.02
N LEU A 75 -1.16 -4.15 -1.27
CA LEU A 75 -0.36 -3.34 -2.17
C LEU A 75 0.10 -4.21 -3.34
N VAL A 76 -0.16 -3.74 -4.55
CA VAL A 76 0.32 -4.37 -5.79
C VAL A 76 1.19 -3.37 -6.53
N VAL A 77 2.39 -3.81 -6.91
CA VAL A 77 3.35 -3.01 -7.67
C VAL A 77 3.47 -3.59 -9.07
N ILE A 78 3.13 -2.79 -10.07
CA ILE A 78 3.34 -3.12 -11.48
C ILE A 78 4.48 -2.25 -11.99
N GLN A 79 5.58 -2.88 -12.37
CA GLN A 79 6.71 -2.20 -13.01
C GLN A 79 6.58 -2.32 -14.52
N ILE A 80 6.76 -1.21 -15.23
CA ILE A 80 6.68 -1.16 -16.69
C ILE A 80 8.03 -0.68 -17.21
N VAL A 81 8.64 -1.47 -18.10
CA VAL A 81 9.89 -1.10 -18.78
C VAL A 81 9.60 -0.96 -20.26
N CYS A 82 9.74 0.25 -20.78
CA CYS A 82 9.61 0.54 -22.20
C CYS A 82 11.00 0.74 -22.79
N VAL A 83 11.32 0.04 -23.88
CA VAL A 83 12.59 0.17 -24.59
C VAL A 83 12.32 0.75 -25.97
N ASN A 84 12.92 1.91 -26.27
CA ASN A 84 12.97 2.42 -27.63
C ASN A 84 13.91 1.52 -28.45
N ARG A 85 13.38 0.84 -29.46
CA ARG A 85 14.15 -0.13 -30.27
C ARG A 85 15.18 0.52 -31.19
N GLU A 86 15.01 1.80 -31.53
CA GLU A 86 15.92 2.53 -32.40
C GLU A 86 17.10 3.11 -31.63
N THR A 87 16.83 3.69 -30.45
CA THR A 87 17.87 4.36 -29.64
C THR A 87 18.44 3.50 -28.52
N GLY A 88 17.76 2.40 -28.16
CA GLY A 88 18.08 1.59 -26.98
C GLY A 88 17.68 2.25 -25.64
N GLU A 89 17.11 3.45 -25.67
CA GLU A 89 16.71 4.20 -24.46
C GLU A 89 15.62 3.44 -23.69
N GLN A 90 15.78 3.34 -22.38
CA GLN A 90 14.80 2.70 -21.49
C GLN A 90 14.06 3.72 -20.63
N VAL A 91 12.74 3.59 -20.58
CA VAL A 91 11.89 4.32 -19.66
C VAL A 91 11.27 3.34 -18.68
N ARG A 92 11.43 3.60 -17.38
CA ARG A 92 10.83 2.78 -16.31
C ARG A 92 9.69 3.54 -15.66
N GLY A 93 8.54 2.88 -15.58
CA GLY A 93 7.35 3.34 -14.87
C GLY A 93 6.99 2.40 -13.74
N LYS A 94 6.27 2.93 -12.75
CA LYS A 94 5.72 2.15 -11.64
C LYS A 94 4.27 2.55 -11.42
N ILE A 95 3.38 1.55 -11.34
CA ILE A 95 2.01 1.72 -10.87
C ILE A 95 1.95 1.04 -9.50
N LEU A 96 1.57 1.80 -8.48
CA LEU A 96 1.28 1.28 -7.15
C LEU A 96 -0.24 1.31 -6.95
N MET A 97 -0.85 0.14 -6.83
CA MET A 97 -2.25 0.00 -6.46
C MET A 97 -2.30 -0.35 -4.97
N CYS A 98 -3.11 0.39 -4.21
CA CYS A 98 -3.22 0.23 -2.77
C CYS A 98 -4.70 0.13 -2.40
N ASP A 99 -5.09 -1.03 -1.86
CA ASP A 99 -6.37 -1.23 -1.21
C ASP A 99 -6.15 -1.18 0.30
N LEU A 100 -6.65 -0.11 0.93
CA LEU A 100 -6.41 0.15 2.34
C LEU A 100 -7.47 -0.55 3.21
N ALA A 101 -7.03 -1.00 4.39
CA ALA A 101 -7.90 -1.47 5.45
C ALA A 101 -8.91 -0.38 5.88
N GLY A 102 -9.98 -0.81 6.55
CA GLY A 102 -11.05 0.05 7.03
C GLY A 102 -10.55 1.16 7.95
N SER A 103 -11.10 2.37 7.79
CA SER A 103 -10.73 3.56 8.58
C SER A 103 -11.54 3.72 9.88
N GLU A 104 -12.42 2.77 10.18
CA GLU A 104 -13.31 2.81 11.32
C GLU A 104 -12.58 2.73 12.66
N ARG A 105 -13.14 3.43 13.65
CA ARG A 105 -12.57 3.50 14.99
C ARG A 105 -12.94 2.27 15.82
N LEU A 106 -11.96 1.75 16.55
CA LEU A 106 -12.10 0.62 17.49
C LEU A 106 -13.20 0.81 18.55
N LYS A 107 -13.53 2.05 18.92
CA LYS A 107 -14.56 2.31 19.93
C LYS A 107 -15.97 1.86 19.51
N LYS A 108 -16.22 1.66 18.21
CA LYS A 108 -17.47 1.07 17.70
C LYS A 108 -17.40 -0.45 17.56
N SER A 109 -16.20 -1.05 17.67
CA SER A 109 -16.01 -2.48 17.52
C SER A 109 -15.98 -3.12 18.91
N GLU A 110 -16.93 -4.01 19.24
CA GLU A 110 -17.00 -4.77 20.50
C GLU A 110 -15.94 -5.89 20.58
N VAL A 111 -14.75 -5.62 20.05
CA VAL A 111 -13.73 -6.61 19.75
C VAL A 111 -12.80 -6.75 20.96
N THR A 112 -12.64 -7.97 21.46
CA THR A 112 -11.81 -8.30 22.64
C THR A 112 -10.67 -9.26 22.27
N GLY A 113 -9.64 -9.33 23.12
CA GLY A 113 -8.55 -10.30 22.96
C GLY A 113 -7.60 -10.00 21.79
N ASP A 114 -7.15 -11.03 21.06
CA ASP A 114 -6.16 -10.88 19.98
C ASP A 114 -6.70 -10.07 18.79
N MET A 115 -8.01 -10.10 18.56
CA MET A 115 -8.65 -9.26 17.55
C MET A 115 -8.54 -7.76 17.88
N GLN A 116 -8.44 -7.38 19.16
CA GLN A 116 -8.22 -6.00 19.57
C GLN A 116 -6.80 -5.53 19.24
N LYS A 117 -5.79 -6.40 19.43
CA LYS A 117 -4.39 -6.10 19.08
C LYS A 117 -4.20 -5.89 17.59
N GLU A 118 -4.86 -6.73 16.78
CA GLU A 118 -4.85 -6.61 15.32
C GLU A 118 -5.47 -5.27 14.88
N ALA A 119 -6.66 -4.96 15.41
CA ALA A 119 -7.38 -3.74 15.09
C ALA A 119 -6.62 -2.47 15.52
N ILE A 120 -5.79 -2.55 16.59
CA ILE A 120 -4.83 -1.49 16.98
C ILE A 120 -3.73 -1.32 15.92
N GLU A 121 -3.10 -2.41 15.44
CA GLU A 121 -2.03 -2.31 14.45
C GLU A 121 -2.55 -1.81 13.08
N ILE A 122 -3.77 -2.16 12.69
CA ILE A 122 -4.41 -1.58 11.50
C ILE A 122 -4.59 -0.07 11.66
N ASN A 123 -5.16 0.36 12.77
CA ASN A 123 -5.37 1.79 13.01
C ASN A 123 -4.06 2.57 13.12
N LYS A 124 -2.98 1.95 13.60
CA LYS A 124 -1.64 2.54 13.64
C LYS A 124 -1.12 2.88 12.24
N SER A 125 -1.36 2.02 11.26
CA SER A 125 -0.97 2.28 9.87
C SER A 125 -1.71 3.48 9.26
N LEU A 126 -3.03 3.60 9.50
CA LEU A 126 -3.85 4.70 8.99
C LEU A 126 -3.62 6.00 9.77
N THR A 127 -3.28 5.90 11.06
CA THR A 127 -2.86 7.04 11.89
C THR A 127 -1.54 7.60 11.36
N ALA A 128 -0.53 6.73 11.12
CA ALA A 128 0.74 7.16 10.53
C ALA A 128 0.52 7.81 9.14
N LEU A 129 -0.39 7.26 8.33
CA LEU A 129 -0.77 7.87 7.05
C LEU A 129 -1.37 9.27 7.26
N GLY A 130 -2.26 9.43 8.24
CA GLY A 130 -2.82 10.72 8.65
C GLY A 130 -1.77 11.74 9.06
N ASP A 131 -0.80 11.33 9.87
CA ASP A 131 0.32 12.19 10.33
C ASP A 131 1.17 12.67 9.16
N VAL A 132 1.47 11.79 8.20
CA VAL A 132 2.20 12.14 6.97
C VAL A 132 1.44 13.20 6.16
N ILE A 133 0.14 12.99 5.93
CA ILE A 133 -0.71 13.94 5.20
C ILE A 133 -0.78 15.29 5.94
N GLU A 134 -0.95 15.27 7.25
CA GLU A 134 -0.99 16.49 8.05
C GLU A 134 0.34 17.26 7.98
N CYS A 135 1.47 16.57 8.08
CA CYS A 135 2.80 17.16 7.99
C CYS A 135 3.04 17.79 6.60
N LEU A 136 2.71 17.05 5.54
CA LEU A 136 2.86 17.51 4.15
C LEU A 136 2.01 18.74 3.85
N THR A 137 0.76 18.77 4.34
CA THR A 137 -0.16 19.87 4.08
C THR A 137 0.14 21.13 4.89
N LYS A 138 0.76 20.99 6.07
CA LYS A 138 1.24 22.13 6.86
C LYS A 138 2.60 22.66 6.38
N GLY A 139 3.35 21.88 5.59
CA GLY A 139 4.66 22.26 5.06
C GLY A 139 5.72 22.48 6.14
N LYS A 140 5.62 21.77 7.28
CA LYS A 140 6.51 21.97 8.44
C LYS A 140 7.27 20.71 8.79
N GLY A 141 8.59 20.83 8.92
CA GLY A 141 9.44 19.83 9.58
C GLY A 141 9.66 18.54 8.79
N HIS A 142 10.19 17.54 9.51
CA HIS A 142 10.46 16.20 8.98
C HIS A 142 9.15 15.41 8.84
N VAL A 143 8.87 14.89 7.64
CA VAL A 143 7.67 14.06 7.39
C VAL A 143 7.89 12.64 7.92
N PRO A 144 7.00 12.12 8.80
CA PRO A 144 7.26 10.91 9.56
C PRO A 144 6.93 9.60 8.80
N TYR A 145 7.44 9.43 7.58
CA TYR A 145 7.19 8.23 6.77
C TYR A 145 7.59 6.93 7.49
N ARG A 146 8.60 6.99 8.36
CA ARG A 146 9.13 5.83 9.09
C ARG A 146 8.23 5.30 10.20
N ASN A 147 7.15 6.01 10.55
CA ASN A 147 6.24 5.57 11.63
C ASN A 147 5.50 4.26 11.28
N HIS A 148 5.38 3.93 9.99
CA HIS A 148 4.78 2.66 9.56
C HIS A 148 5.35 2.17 8.22
N THR A 149 5.33 0.86 7.95
CA THR A 149 5.78 0.30 6.67
C THR A 149 4.94 0.82 5.50
N LEU A 150 3.62 0.91 5.67
CA LEU A 150 2.69 1.50 4.69
C LEU A 150 3.15 2.89 4.21
N THR A 151 3.46 3.79 5.15
CA THR A 151 3.89 5.15 4.81
C THR A 151 5.28 5.21 4.19
N GLN A 152 6.16 4.25 4.49
CA GLN A 152 7.43 4.10 3.78
C GLN A 152 7.21 3.66 2.33
N VAL A 153 6.33 2.69 2.10
CA VAL A 153 6.01 2.20 0.74
C VAL A 153 5.33 3.26 -0.10
N MET A 154 4.44 4.06 0.52
CA MET A 154 3.70 5.14 -0.15
C MET A 154 4.47 6.48 -0.22
N GLN A 155 5.74 6.51 0.18
CA GLN A 155 6.51 7.75 0.29
C GLN A 155 6.65 8.49 -1.05
N ASP A 156 6.70 7.78 -2.18
CA ASP A 156 6.72 8.43 -3.50
C ASP A 156 5.35 8.93 -3.96
N ALA A 157 4.27 8.35 -3.43
CA ALA A 157 2.88 8.75 -3.70
C ALA A 157 2.43 9.98 -2.89
N LEU A 158 3.03 10.23 -1.73
CA LEU A 158 2.63 11.34 -0.85
C LEU A 158 3.80 12.31 -0.71
N GLY A 159 3.77 13.44 -1.42
CA GLY A 159 4.85 14.44 -1.41
C GLY A 159 6.11 14.04 -2.18
N GLY A 160 6.04 12.97 -2.97
CA GLY A 160 7.16 12.43 -3.74
C GLY A 160 7.07 12.71 -5.24
N THR A 161 7.46 11.72 -6.05
CA THR A 161 7.59 11.83 -7.51
C THR A 161 6.44 11.22 -8.30
N SER A 162 5.49 10.57 -7.62
CA SER A 162 4.39 9.86 -8.29
C SER A 162 3.21 10.77 -8.63
N LYS A 163 2.49 10.42 -9.70
CA LYS A 163 1.13 10.93 -9.93
C LYS A 163 0.17 10.09 -9.09
N THR A 164 -0.50 10.74 -8.14
CA THR A 164 -1.31 10.03 -7.14
C THR A 164 -2.79 10.34 -7.31
N LEU A 165 -3.60 9.28 -7.37
CA LEU A 165 -5.06 9.33 -7.34
C LEU A 165 -5.54 8.64 -6.07
N MET A 166 -6.44 9.28 -5.33
CA MET A 166 -7.07 8.72 -4.14
C MET A 166 -8.56 8.54 -4.40
N PHE A 167 -9.05 7.33 -4.17
CA PHE A 167 -10.48 7.05 -4.10
C PHE A 167 -10.95 7.12 -2.65
N LEU A 168 -12.08 7.79 -2.42
CA LEU A 168 -12.73 7.84 -1.13
C LEU A 168 -14.07 7.11 -1.22
N ASN A 169 -14.19 5.99 -0.50
CA ASN A 169 -15.42 5.22 -0.44
C ASN A 169 -16.18 5.59 0.83
N CYS A 170 -17.39 6.15 0.67
CA CYS A 170 -18.24 6.57 1.77
C CYS A 170 -19.56 5.82 1.77
N SER A 171 -20.07 5.48 2.96
CA SER A 171 -21.41 4.92 3.11
C SER A 171 -22.45 6.04 3.14
N PRO A 172 -23.60 5.89 2.44
CA PRO A 172 -24.70 6.84 2.51
C PRO A 172 -25.58 6.65 3.77
N ALA A 173 -25.33 5.62 4.57
CA ALA A 173 -26.17 5.28 5.72
C ALA A 173 -26.00 6.28 6.88
N GLY A 174 -27.11 6.66 7.51
CA GLY A 174 -27.11 7.67 8.58
C GLY A 174 -26.28 7.29 9.80
N ASN A 175 -26.23 6.00 10.16
CA ASN A 175 -25.38 5.48 11.25
C ASN A 175 -23.87 5.59 10.96
N ASN A 176 -23.48 5.82 9.71
CA ASN A 176 -22.10 6.00 9.26
C ASN A 176 -21.73 7.48 9.02
N ALA A 177 -22.64 8.43 9.28
CA ALA A 177 -22.43 9.85 8.99
C ALA A 177 -21.13 10.41 9.60
N ASP A 178 -20.81 10.04 10.84
CA ASP A 178 -19.57 10.47 11.50
C ASP A 178 -18.31 9.95 10.79
N GLU A 179 -18.30 8.68 10.39
CA GLU A 179 -17.16 8.08 9.68
C GLU A 179 -17.01 8.71 8.29
N THR A 180 -18.11 8.88 7.56
CA THR A 180 -18.15 9.59 6.28
C THR A 180 -17.61 11.02 6.40
N LEU A 181 -17.98 11.75 7.45
CA LEU A 181 -17.46 13.11 7.70
C LEU A 181 -15.95 13.09 7.97
N MET A 182 -15.45 12.13 8.74
CA MET A 182 -14.01 11.99 9.00
C MET A 182 -13.23 11.66 7.72
N ALA A 183 -13.76 10.73 6.92
CA ALA A 183 -13.19 10.33 5.62
C ALA A 183 -13.12 11.54 4.66
N LEU A 184 -14.18 12.34 4.57
CA LEU A 184 -14.20 13.56 3.74
C LEU A 184 -13.20 14.63 4.22
N LYS A 185 -13.08 14.83 5.54
CA LYS A 185 -12.06 15.73 6.12
C LYS A 185 -10.65 15.26 5.79
N TYR A 186 -10.42 13.95 5.82
CA TYR A 186 -9.16 13.34 5.48
C TYR A 186 -8.80 13.57 3.99
N ALA A 187 -9.72 13.25 3.08
CA ALA A 187 -9.54 13.47 1.65
C ALA A 187 -9.34 14.96 1.30
N THR A 188 -10.02 15.87 2.00
CA THR A 188 -9.84 17.32 1.83
C THR A 188 -8.42 17.77 2.19
N ARG A 189 -7.77 17.14 3.18
CA ARG A 189 -6.36 17.39 3.48
C ARG A 189 -5.47 16.74 2.41
N ALA A 190 -5.70 15.48 2.07
CA ALA A 190 -4.93 14.75 1.06
C ALA A 190 -4.87 15.51 -0.28
N LYS A 191 -5.99 16.12 -0.70
CA LYS A 191 -6.09 16.95 -1.92
C LYS A 191 -5.09 18.12 -1.96
N LYS A 192 -4.60 18.60 -0.82
CA LYS A 192 -3.65 19.72 -0.74
C LYS A 192 -2.18 19.28 -0.85
N ILE A 193 -1.91 17.97 -0.91
CA ILE A 193 -0.55 17.47 -1.10
C ILE A 193 -0.11 17.79 -2.53
N SER A 194 1.14 18.26 -2.66
CA SER A 194 1.78 18.51 -3.94
C SER A 194 2.94 17.54 -4.13
N ASN A 195 2.99 16.90 -5.30
CA ASN A 195 4.06 15.98 -5.70
C ASN A 195 4.91 16.63 -6.80
N ASP A 196 6.22 16.38 -6.80
CA ASP A 196 7.13 16.81 -7.86
C ASP A 196 7.28 15.70 -8.91
N THR A 197 6.32 15.66 -9.84
CA THR A 197 6.20 14.57 -10.83
C THR A 197 7.06 14.77 -12.09
N LYS A 198 8.09 15.63 -12.03
CA LYS A 198 8.98 15.85 -13.18
C LYS A 198 9.73 14.56 -13.49
N LYS A 199 9.70 14.12 -14.75
CA LYS A 199 10.49 12.97 -15.21
C LYS A 199 11.97 13.31 -15.00
N LYS A 200 12.64 12.57 -14.12
CA LYS A 200 14.10 12.56 -14.07
C LYS A 200 14.58 11.57 -15.12
N SER A 201 14.85 12.05 -16.33
CA SER A 201 15.50 11.25 -17.37
C SER A 201 16.87 10.82 -16.84
N GLN A 202 17.15 9.51 -16.88
CA GLN A 202 18.52 9.04 -16.70
C GLN A 202 19.24 9.36 -18.01
N ILE A 203 20.09 10.39 -17.98
CA ILE A 203 21.13 10.60 -18.99
C ILE A 203 22.30 9.70 -18.59
#